data_AF-X1EYR9-F1
#
_entry.id   AF-X1EYR9-F1
#
_cell.length_a   1.000
_cell.length_b   1.000
_cell.length_c   1.000
_cell.angle_alpha   90.00
_cell.angle_beta   90.00
_cell.angle_gamma   90.00
#
_symmetry.space_group_name_H-M   'P 1'
#
loop_
_entity.id
_entity.type
_entity.pdbx_description
1 polymer ?
#
loop_
_entity_poly.entity_id
_entity_poly.type
_entity_poly.pdbx_seq_one_letter_code
_entity_poly.pdbx_strand_id
1 'polypeptide(L)'
;MQISFHGAAQTVTGSQHLLEVNGKQLLLECGLFQGRRKEAFKRNRSFPFDPEQIDAVLLSHAHIDHSGNLPHLVKKGYRGPIYTTDASAHLANIMLIDSGHIHESDAEYINKRNKYKGGGVVEPLYTIEDAAQVAQYFVCQPYERSFEVVPGVQARLVDAGHILGSAAI
;
A
#
# COMPACT_ATOMS: atom_id res chain seq x y z
N MET A 1 -15.06 -5.50 17.34
CA MET A 1 -14.40 -5.17 16.07
C MET A 1 -14.77 -3.75 15.70
N GLN A 2 -13.79 -2.95 15.31
CA GLN A 2 -13.96 -1.57 14.85
C GLN A 2 -13.30 -1.42 13.47
N ILE A 3 -13.90 -0.62 12.59
CA ILE A 3 -13.36 -0.34 11.26
C ILE A 3 -13.24 1.17 11.08
N SER A 4 -12.07 1.63 10.66
CA SER A 4 -11.75 3.03 10.35
C SER A 4 -11.41 3.16 8.86
N PHE A 5 -12.10 4.08 8.18
CA PHE A 5 -11.93 4.33 6.74
C PHE A 5 -10.95 5.50 6.53
N HIS A 6 -9.74 5.22 6.05
CA HIS A 6 -8.68 6.22 5.85
C HIS A 6 -8.48 6.62 4.39
N GLY A 7 -9.07 5.87 3.46
CA GLY A 7 -9.10 6.19 2.04
C GLY A 7 -10.15 5.39 1.28
N ALA A 8 -10.31 5.66 -0.03
CA ALA A 8 -11.43 5.18 -0.85
C ALA A 8 -12.85 5.40 -0.26
N ALA A 9 -13.01 6.32 0.70
CA ALA A 9 -14.30 6.72 1.25
C ALA A 9 -14.74 8.04 0.60
N GLN A 10 -15.87 8.01 -0.12
CA GLN A 10 -16.34 9.12 -0.97
C GLN A 10 -15.32 9.54 -2.05
N THR A 11 -14.41 8.64 -2.40
CA THR A 11 -13.42 8.77 -3.48
C THR A 11 -13.04 7.38 -3.99
N VAL A 12 -12.46 7.27 -5.17
CA VAL A 12 -12.13 5.97 -5.80
C VAL A 12 -10.74 5.46 -5.40
N THR A 13 -9.81 6.36 -5.07
CA THR A 13 -8.39 6.02 -4.99
C THR A 13 -7.84 6.05 -3.57
N GLY A 14 -6.69 5.41 -3.38
CA GLY A 14 -5.98 5.37 -2.11
C GLY A 14 -6.74 4.54 -1.08
N SER A 15 -7.20 3.34 -1.45
CA SER A 15 -7.88 2.43 -0.53
C SER A 15 -6.98 2.14 0.67
N GLN A 16 -7.53 2.35 1.87
CA GLN A 16 -6.82 2.14 3.12
C GLN A 16 -7.85 2.06 4.26
N HIS A 17 -8.00 0.88 4.85
CA HIS A 17 -8.99 0.61 5.88
C HIS A 17 -8.33 -0.10 7.06
N LEU A 18 -8.44 0.47 8.25
CA LEU A 18 -7.88 -0.11 9.46
C LEU A 18 -8.96 -0.88 10.22
N LEU A 19 -8.70 -2.15 10.50
CA LEU A 19 -9.56 -3.03 11.28
C LEU A 19 -8.91 -3.30 12.63
N GLU A 20 -9.64 -3.04 13.70
CA GLU A 20 -9.23 -3.35 15.08
C GLU A 20 -10.08 -4.50 15.63
N VAL A 21 -9.44 -5.62 15.91
CA VAL A 21 -10.10 -6.86 16.33
C VAL A 21 -9.19 -7.66 17.26
N ASN A 22 -9.71 -8.19 18.37
CA ASN A 22 -8.95 -8.98 19.34
C ASN A 22 -7.65 -8.30 19.87
N GLY A 23 -7.64 -6.96 19.96
CA GLY A 23 -6.43 -6.20 20.34
C GLY A 23 -5.34 -6.16 19.28
N LYS A 24 -5.68 -6.48 18.03
CA LYS A 24 -4.82 -6.49 16.84
C LYS A 24 -5.28 -5.44 15.83
N GLN A 25 -4.32 -4.91 15.07
CA GLN A 25 -4.53 -3.93 14.02
C GLN A 25 -4.21 -4.54 12.66
N LEU A 26 -5.22 -4.67 11.81
CA LEU A 26 -5.11 -5.21 10.46
C LEU A 26 -5.38 -4.09 9.46
N LEU A 27 -4.53 -3.97 8.44
CA LEU A 27 -4.74 -3.00 7.38
C LEU A 27 -5.25 -3.70 6.13
N LEU A 28 -6.45 -3.34 5.67
CA LEU A 28 -6.97 -3.74 4.38
C LEU A 28 -6.59 -2.67 3.35
N GLU A 29 -5.75 -3.06 2.40
CA GLU A 29 -5.11 -2.22 1.39
C GLU A 29 -4.15 -1.15 1.94
N CYS A 30 -3.21 -0.71 1.12
CA CYS A 30 -2.38 0.46 1.39
C CYS A 30 -2.10 1.19 0.07
N GLY A 31 -3.14 1.80 -0.49
CA GLY A 31 -3.11 2.41 -1.81
C GLY A 31 -2.62 3.86 -1.83
N LEU A 32 -2.17 4.31 -3.01
CA LEU A 32 -1.93 5.73 -3.25
C LEU A 32 -3.22 6.44 -3.65
N PHE A 33 -3.52 7.54 -2.98
CA PHE A 33 -4.55 8.47 -3.45
C PHE A 33 -4.04 9.19 -4.70
N GLN A 34 -4.86 9.15 -5.75
CA GLN A 34 -4.63 9.84 -7.01
C GLN A 34 -5.66 10.96 -7.15
N GLY A 35 -5.17 12.18 -7.33
CA GLY A 35 -5.99 13.39 -7.37
C GLY A 35 -5.14 14.62 -7.65
N ARG A 36 -5.59 15.80 -7.21
CA ARG A 36 -4.82 17.04 -7.42
C ARG A 36 -3.47 16.93 -6.73
N ARG A 37 -2.38 17.28 -7.44
CA ARG A 37 -0.99 17.06 -7.01
C ARG A 37 -0.70 17.42 -5.55
N LYS A 38 -1.11 18.61 -5.09
CA LYS A 38 -0.87 19.06 -3.71
C LYS A 38 -1.58 18.18 -2.67
N GLU A 39 -2.78 17.73 -2.99
CA GLU A 39 -3.58 16.89 -2.10
C GLU A 39 -3.01 15.48 -2.04
N ALA A 40 -2.72 14.88 -3.20
CA ALA A 40 -2.10 13.56 -3.28
C ALA A 40 -0.76 13.51 -2.54
N PHE A 41 0.07 14.54 -2.71
CA PHE A 41 1.33 14.68 -1.99
C PHE A 41 1.14 14.74 -0.47
N LYS A 42 0.12 15.48 0.01
CA LYS A 42 -0.17 15.58 1.45
C LYS A 42 -0.68 14.25 2.00
N ARG A 43 -1.68 13.65 1.35
CA ARG A 43 -2.37 12.44 1.81
C ARG A 43 -1.45 11.22 1.82
N ASN A 44 -0.66 11.03 0.76
CA ASN A 44 0.16 9.82 0.63
C ASN A 44 1.36 9.80 1.58
N ARG A 45 1.79 10.96 2.11
CA ARG A 45 2.97 11.08 2.99
C ARG A 45 2.71 10.83 4.47
N SER A 46 1.44 10.83 4.90
CA SER A 46 1.07 10.70 6.31
C SER A 46 0.08 9.56 6.49
N PHE A 47 0.37 8.68 7.45
CA PHE A 47 -0.60 7.72 7.94
C PHE A 47 -1.35 8.32 9.15
N PRO A 48 -2.67 8.09 9.26
CA PRO A 48 -3.46 8.48 10.43
C PRO A 48 -3.32 7.49 11.61
N PHE A 49 -2.49 6.47 11.46
CA PHE A 49 -2.13 5.44 12.42
C PHE A 49 -0.61 5.26 12.45
N ASP A 50 -0.10 4.53 13.44
CA ASP A 50 1.31 4.18 13.54
C ASP A 50 1.60 2.90 12.73
N PRO A 51 2.42 2.97 11.65
CA PRO A 51 2.76 1.81 10.84
C PRO A 51 3.44 0.67 11.61
N GLU A 52 4.15 0.96 12.70
CA GLU A 52 4.83 -0.05 13.53
C GLU A 52 3.84 -0.89 14.34
N GLN A 53 2.61 -0.40 14.56
CA GLN A 53 1.57 -1.10 15.31
C GLN A 53 0.68 -2.00 14.44
N ILE A 54 0.83 -1.96 13.12
CA ILE A 54 0.06 -2.82 12.21
C ILE A 54 0.60 -4.24 12.28
N ASP A 55 -0.26 -5.19 12.68
CA ASP A 55 0.12 -6.59 12.82
C ASP A 55 0.21 -7.29 11.46
N ALA A 56 -0.70 -7.00 10.53
CA ALA A 56 -0.70 -7.58 9.18
C ALA A 56 -1.45 -6.70 8.17
N VAL A 57 -1.12 -6.87 6.90
CA VAL A 57 -1.81 -6.24 5.78
C VAL A 57 -2.52 -7.32 4.97
N LEU A 58 -3.73 -7.04 4.52
CA LEU A 58 -4.48 -7.83 3.54
C LEU A 58 -4.58 -7.00 2.26
N LEU A 59 -4.09 -7.53 1.15
CA LEU A 59 -4.10 -6.85 -0.15
C LEU A 59 -4.99 -7.62 -1.13
N SER A 60 -6.08 -6.99 -1.57
CA SER A 60 -7.02 -7.59 -2.53
C SER A 60 -6.40 -7.80 -3.89
N HIS A 61 -5.66 -6.81 -4.40
CA HIS A 61 -5.08 -6.89 -5.73
C HIS A 61 -3.95 -5.86 -5.95
N ALA A 62 -3.25 -6.01 -7.08
CA ALA A 62 -1.98 -5.32 -7.33
C ALA A 62 -2.07 -3.82 -7.69
N HIS A 63 -3.24 -3.27 -8.02
CA HIS A 63 -3.33 -1.89 -8.52
C HIS A 63 -2.75 -0.85 -7.54
N ILE A 64 -2.18 0.23 -8.07
CA ILE A 64 -1.46 1.25 -7.26
C ILE A 64 -2.38 2.01 -6.29
N ASP A 65 -3.66 2.16 -6.60
CA ASP A 65 -4.66 2.72 -5.69
C ASP A 65 -5.07 1.76 -4.55
N HIS A 66 -4.48 0.55 -4.52
CA HIS A 66 -4.65 -0.50 -3.52
C HIS A 66 -3.32 -0.92 -2.85
N SER A 67 -2.24 -1.01 -3.62
CA SER A 67 -0.92 -1.47 -3.17
C SER A 67 0.12 -0.35 -3.06
N GLY A 68 -0.10 0.77 -3.73
CA GLY A 68 0.96 1.71 -4.10
C GLY A 68 1.68 2.41 -2.96
N ASN A 69 1.14 2.41 -1.74
CA ASN A 69 1.72 3.05 -0.57
C ASN A 69 2.39 2.04 0.38
N LEU A 70 2.42 0.75 0.02
CA LEU A 70 3.15 -0.29 0.75
C LEU A 70 4.66 0.02 0.91
N PRO A 71 5.38 0.56 -0.08
CA PRO A 71 6.78 0.93 0.11
C PRO A 71 6.98 2.00 1.19
N HIS A 72 6.10 3.00 1.22
CA HIS A 72 6.13 4.04 2.26
C HIS A 72 5.76 3.46 3.63
N LEU A 73 4.81 2.52 3.70
CA LEU A 73 4.44 1.81 4.92
C LEU A 73 5.67 1.07 5.52
N VAL A 74 6.37 0.29 4.69
CA VAL A 74 7.60 -0.43 5.08
C VAL A 74 8.71 0.54 5.50
N LYS A 75 8.92 1.60 4.72
CA LYS A 75 9.88 2.68 5.04
C LYS A 75 9.59 3.35 6.37
N LYS A 76 8.32 3.41 6.77
CA LYS A 76 7.85 3.99 8.05
C LYS A 76 7.87 3.04 9.23
N GLY A 77 8.41 1.83 9.09
CA GLY A 77 8.67 0.93 10.22
C GLY A 77 7.79 -0.32 10.24
N TYR A 78 6.85 -0.48 9.31
CA TYR A 78 6.07 -1.72 9.23
C TYR A 78 6.95 -2.94 8.92
N ARG A 79 6.75 -4.03 9.65
CA ARG A 79 7.52 -5.28 9.51
C ARG A 79 6.65 -6.55 9.45
N GLY A 80 5.32 -6.41 9.42
CA GLY A 80 4.39 -7.54 9.41
C GLY A 80 4.22 -8.19 8.03
N PRO A 81 3.45 -9.30 7.95
CA PRO A 81 3.13 -9.97 6.70
C PRO A 81 2.04 -9.25 5.88
N ILE A 82 2.21 -9.27 4.56
CA ILE A 82 1.24 -8.78 3.56
C ILE A 82 0.61 -9.99 2.88
N TYR A 83 -0.61 -10.34 3.26
CA TYR A 83 -1.34 -11.48 2.71
C TYR A 83 -2.07 -11.11 1.41
N THR A 84 -1.87 -11.90 0.37
CA THR A 84 -2.53 -11.74 -0.94
C THR A 84 -2.42 -13.02 -1.76
N THR A 85 -2.92 -13.04 -3.00
CA THR A 85 -2.72 -14.17 -3.92
C THR A 85 -1.32 -14.13 -4.55
N ASP A 86 -0.83 -15.28 -5.02
CA ASP A 86 0.47 -15.38 -5.69
C ASP A 86 0.61 -14.41 -6.88
N ALA A 87 -0.42 -14.37 -7.73
CA ALA A 87 -0.42 -13.48 -8.88
C ALA A 87 -0.45 -11.99 -8.48
N SER A 88 -1.21 -11.63 -7.45
CA SER A 88 -1.22 -10.25 -6.93
C SER A 88 0.11 -9.86 -6.30
N ALA A 89 0.79 -10.74 -5.58
CA ALA A 89 2.11 -10.48 -5.02
C ALA A 89 3.15 -10.19 -6.14
N HIS A 90 3.17 -11.02 -7.18
CA HIS A 90 4.07 -10.85 -8.33
C HIS A 90 3.79 -9.56 -9.10
N LEU A 91 2.52 -9.29 -9.43
CA LEU A 91 2.13 -8.07 -10.14
C LEU A 91 2.40 -6.83 -9.29
N ALA A 92 2.06 -6.84 -8.00
CA ALA A 92 2.30 -5.72 -7.11
C ALA A 92 3.80 -5.39 -7.04
N ASN A 93 4.68 -6.38 -6.90
CA ASN A 93 6.13 -6.13 -6.87
C ASN A 93 6.62 -5.38 -8.11
N ILE A 94 6.20 -5.80 -9.31
CA ILE A 94 6.57 -5.13 -10.57
C ILE A 94 6.02 -3.70 -10.60
N MET A 95 4.73 -3.53 -10.27
CA MET A 95 4.08 -2.22 -10.29
C MET A 95 4.70 -1.25 -9.27
N LEU A 96 5.08 -1.73 -8.09
CA LEU A 96 5.68 -0.92 -7.04
C LEU A 96 7.08 -0.42 -7.43
N ILE A 97 7.89 -1.28 -8.06
CA ILE A 97 9.23 -0.90 -8.55
C ILE A 97 9.11 0.19 -9.63
N ASP A 98 8.20 0.02 -10.59
CA ASP A 98 7.95 1.04 -11.62
C ASP A 98 7.42 2.35 -11.01
N SER A 99 6.51 2.26 -10.04
CA SER A 99 6.01 3.42 -9.29
C SER A 99 7.13 4.16 -8.54
N GLY A 100 8.11 3.43 -7.99
CA GLY A 100 9.31 4.00 -7.37
C GLY A 100 10.13 4.82 -8.36
N HIS A 101 10.38 4.27 -9.55
CA HIS A 101 11.08 4.97 -10.63
C HIS A 101 10.34 6.25 -11.08
N ILE A 102 9.00 6.20 -11.16
CA ILE A 102 8.18 7.37 -11.46
C ILE A 102 8.32 8.43 -10.36
N HIS A 103 8.27 8.04 -9.09
CA HIS A 103 8.44 8.98 -7.98
C HIS A 103 9.79 9.68 -7.97
N GLU A 104 10.88 8.95 -8.24
CA GLU A 104 12.23 9.51 -8.36
C GLU A 104 12.32 10.48 -9.54
N SER A 105 11.86 10.05 -10.72
CA SER A 105 11.85 10.87 -11.93
C SER A 105 11.07 12.19 -11.73
N ASP A 106 9.92 12.12 -11.05
CA ASP A 106 9.11 13.30 -10.72
C ASP A 106 9.85 14.25 -9.78
N ALA A 107 10.51 13.72 -8.75
CA ALA A 107 11.30 14.49 -7.80
C ALA A 107 12.48 15.20 -8.50
N GLU A 108 13.23 14.48 -9.33
CA GLU A 108 14.33 15.03 -10.13
C GLU A 108 13.86 16.14 -11.08
N TYR A 109 12.75 15.91 -11.79
CA TYR A 109 12.18 16.89 -12.70
C TYR A 109 11.78 18.19 -11.97
N ILE A 110 11.14 18.09 -10.80
CA ILE A 110 10.80 19.25 -9.97
C ILE A 110 12.06 19.97 -9.49
N ASN A 111 13.05 19.22 -8.97
CA ASN A 111 14.28 19.78 -8.43
C ASN A 111 15.08 20.53 -9.50
N LYS A 112 15.13 20.00 -10.74
CA LYS A 112 15.73 20.69 -11.89
C LYS A 112 15.03 22.02 -12.16
N ARG A 113 13.70 22.09 -12.08
CA ARG A 113 12.94 23.35 -12.26
C ARG A 113 13.13 24.31 -11.08
N ASN A 114 13.19 23.79 -9.86
CA ASN A 114 13.36 24.58 -8.64
C ASN A 114 14.73 25.26 -8.59
N LYS A 115 15.77 24.63 -9.13
CA LYS A 115 17.11 25.24 -9.29
C LYS A 115 17.07 26.60 -10.00
N TYR A 116 16.14 26.79 -10.94
CA TYR A 116 15.98 28.05 -11.69
C TYR A 116 14.93 28.99 -11.07
N LYS A 117 14.08 28.50 -10.17
CA LYS A 117 12.94 29.24 -9.59
C LYS A 117 13.05 29.51 -8.09
N GLY A 118 14.14 29.09 -7.44
CA GLY A 118 14.36 29.26 -6.00
C GLY A 118 13.44 28.38 -5.13
N GLY A 119 12.95 27.25 -5.65
CA GLY A 119 12.12 26.31 -4.89
C GLY A 119 12.96 25.40 -3.98
N GLY A 120 12.36 24.88 -2.90
CA GLY A 120 13.00 23.90 -2.01
C GLY A 120 13.20 22.53 -2.68
N VAL A 121 14.02 21.66 -2.06
CA VAL A 121 14.24 20.28 -2.52
C VAL A 121 13.00 19.43 -2.26
N VAL A 122 12.60 18.66 -3.26
CA VAL A 122 11.50 17.68 -3.18
C VAL A 122 12.10 16.29 -3.26
N GLU A 123 11.87 15.51 -2.20
CA GLU A 123 12.20 14.07 -2.17
C GLU A 123 11.05 13.24 -2.76
N PRO A 124 11.34 12.08 -3.39
CA PRO A 124 10.30 11.12 -3.78
C PRO A 124 9.54 10.61 -2.54
N LEU A 125 8.34 10.05 -2.74
CA LEU A 125 7.61 9.41 -1.64
C LEU A 125 8.38 8.17 -1.15
N TYR A 126 8.84 7.37 -2.10
CA TYR A 126 9.73 6.24 -1.94
C TYR A 126 10.53 6.04 -3.24
N THR A 127 11.66 5.36 -3.17
CA THR A 127 12.54 5.05 -4.30
C THR A 127 12.28 3.65 -4.88
N ILE A 128 12.98 3.30 -5.96
CA ILE A 128 13.05 1.92 -6.46
C ILE A 128 13.53 0.96 -5.36
N GLU A 129 14.56 1.34 -4.59
CA GLU A 129 15.12 0.50 -3.54
C GLU A 129 14.12 0.29 -2.40
N ASP A 130 13.39 1.35 -2.00
CA ASP A 130 12.32 1.26 -1.02
C ASP A 130 11.22 0.30 -1.50
N ALA A 131 10.82 0.40 -2.78
CA ALA A 131 9.79 -0.46 -3.37
C ALA A 131 10.23 -1.94 -3.43
N ALA A 132 11.48 -2.20 -3.78
CA ALA A 132 12.04 -3.55 -3.84
C ALA A 132 12.03 -4.25 -2.47
N GLN A 133 12.01 -3.51 -1.35
CA GLN A 133 11.92 -4.10 -0.01
C GLN A 133 10.56 -4.75 0.26
N VAL A 134 9.49 -4.38 -0.44
CA VAL A 134 8.13 -4.87 -0.14
C VAL A 134 7.99 -6.37 -0.41
N ALA A 135 8.69 -6.88 -1.43
CA ALA A 135 8.55 -8.26 -1.89
C ALA A 135 8.73 -9.31 -0.78
N GLN A 136 9.65 -9.06 0.16
CA GLN A 136 9.96 -10.00 1.24
C GLN A 136 8.84 -10.16 2.28
N TYR A 137 7.88 -9.23 2.31
CA TYR A 137 6.77 -9.25 3.27
C TYR A 137 5.54 -9.97 2.71
N PHE A 138 5.50 -10.29 1.41
CA PHE A 138 4.34 -10.99 0.84
C PHE A 138 4.24 -12.43 1.36
N VAL A 139 3.04 -12.79 1.80
CA VAL A 139 2.67 -14.15 2.18
C VAL A 139 1.50 -14.59 1.30
N CYS A 140 1.82 -15.36 0.27
CA CYS A 140 0.84 -15.81 -0.72
C CYS A 140 -0.12 -16.84 -0.12
N GLN A 141 -1.42 -16.64 -0.34
CA GLN A 141 -2.48 -17.55 0.06
C GLN A 141 -3.30 -17.98 -1.16
N PRO A 142 -3.69 -19.26 -1.27
CA PRO A 142 -4.56 -19.72 -2.34
C PRO A 142 -5.99 -19.22 -2.11
N TYR A 143 -6.76 -19.15 -3.19
CA TYR A 143 -8.20 -18.93 -3.12
C TYR A 143 -8.91 -20.04 -2.32
N GLU A 144 -10.08 -19.69 -1.78
CA GLU A 144 -11.04 -20.58 -1.11
C GLU A 144 -10.51 -21.33 0.12
N ARG A 145 -9.31 -20.99 0.60
CA ARG A 145 -8.72 -21.56 1.81
C ARG A 145 -8.65 -20.50 2.91
N SER A 146 -9.24 -20.82 4.05
CA SER A 146 -9.07 -19.99 5.25
C SER A 146 -7.66 -20.11 5.81
N PHE A 147 -7.12 -19.00 6.26
CA PHE A 147 -5.84 -18.91 6.97
C PHE A 147 -5.95 -17.95 8.15
N GLU A 148 -5.14 -18.17 9.17
CA GLU A 148 -5.09 -17.28 10.34
C GLU A 148 -4.16 -16.09 10.02
N VAL A 149 -4.70 -14.88 10.12
CA VAL A 149 -3.96 -13.62 9.86
C VAL A 149 -3.21 -13.19 11.12
N VAL A 150 -3.91 -13.25 12.25
CA VAL A 150 -3.44 -13.03 13.62
C VAL A 150 -4.26 -13.92 14.56
N PRO A 151 -3.81 -14.20 15.79
CA PRO A 151 -4.51 -15.10 16.70
C PRO A 151 -6.01 -14.82 16.83
N GLY A 152 -6.84 -15.79 16.45
CA GLY A 152 -8.30 -15.70 16.52
C GLY A 152 -8.96 -14.90 15.40
N VAL A 153 -8.24 -14.54 14.33
CA VAL A 153 -8.78 -13.88 13.13
C VAL A 153 -8.42 -14.67 11.89
N GLN A 154 -9.43 -15.14 11.18
CA GLN A 154 -9.25 -15.85 9.91
C GLN A 154 -9.67 -14.96 8.73
N ALA A 155 -8.96 -15.10 7.62
CA ALA A 155 -9.33 -14.53 6.33
C ALA A 155 -9.38 -15.64 5.27
N ARG A 156 -10.09 -15.37 4.18
CA ARG A 156 -10.16 -16.25 3.01
C ARG A 156 -10.21 -15.40 1.76
N LEU A 157 -9.35 -15.71 0.79
CA LEU A 157 -9.36 -15.03 -0.50
C LEU A 157 -10.40 -15.70 -1.42
N VAL A 158 -11.29 -14.91 -2.01
CA VAL A 158 -12.28 -15.37 -2.99
C VAL A 158 -12.04 -14.61 -4.29
N ASP A 159 -12.04 -15.28 -5.43
CA ASP A 159 -11.79 -14.61 -6.71
C ASP A 159 -12.79 -13.45 -6.95
N ALA A 160 -12.25 -12.27 -7.26
CA ALA A 160 -13.05 -11.07 -7.51
C ALA A 160 -13.33 -10.82 -9.00
N GLY A 161 -12.64 -11.51 -9.91
CA GLY A 161 -12.83 -11.35 -11.36
C GLY A 161 -12.47 -9.97 -11.92
N HIS A 162 -11.63 -9.19 -11.21
CA HIS A 162 -11.26 -7.82 -11.59
C HIS A 162 -9.94 -7.77 -12.39
N ILE A 163 -8.87 -8.30 -11.80
CA ILE A 163 -7.58 -8.52 -12.47
C ILE A 163 -7.01 -9.88 -12.07
N LEU A 164 -5.96 -10.34 -12.76
CA LEU A 164 -5.28 -11.57 -12.40
C LEU A 164 -4.85 -11.54 -10.93
N GLY A 165 -5.34 -12.50 -10.14
CA GLY A 165 -5.03 -12.58 -8.71
C GLY A 165 -5.92 -11.70 -7.81
N SER A 166 -6.88 -10.96 -8.35
CA SER A 166 -7.76 -10.14 -7.52
C SER A 166 -8.62 -10.96 -6.57
N ALA A 167 -8.79 -10.49 -5.34
CA ALA A 167 -9.54 -11.19 -4.31
C ALA A 167 -10.51 -10.28 -3.55
N ALA A 168 -11.72 -10.79 -3.30
CA ALA A 168 -12.51 -10.37 -2.15
C ALA A 168 -11.94 -11.05 -0.89
N ILE A 169 -11.93 -10.33 0.23
CA ILE A 169 -11.30 -10.72 1.50
C ILE A 169 -12.34 -10.69 2.61
#